data_AF-A0A438JEB6-F1
#
_entry.id   AF-A0A438JEB6-F1
#
_cell.length_a   1.000
_cell.length_b   1.000
_cell.length_c   1.000
_cell.angle_alpha   90.00
_cell.angle_beta   90.00
_cell.angle_gamma   90.00
#
_symmetry.space_group_name_H-M   'P 1'
#
loop_
_entity.id
_entity.type
_entity.pdbx_description
1 polymer ?
#
loop_
_entity_poly.entity_id
_entity_poly.type
_entity_poly.pdbx_seq_one_letter_code
_entity_poly.pdbx_strand_id
1 'polypeptide(L)'
;MFCNAFLQSLSAFCNRKVLREVASGGRDAERVKLKLEIKVEVADYDKVGSVLRIRGKNILENEYVKIGQFHTLEIEQHRPFVLRKVVWDSFALDTLNQASGMSS
;
A
#
# COMPACT_ATOMS: atom_id res chain seq x y z
N MET A 1 13.96 -15.85 13.90
CA MET A 1 12.55 -16.20 13.62
C MET A 1 11.64 -15.24 14.39
N PHE A 2 11.84 -13.94 14.22
CA PHE A 2 11.19 -12.90 15.04
C PHE A 2 10.00 -12.32 14.28
N CYS A 3 8.81 -12.61 14.81
CA CYS A 3 7.56 -11.87 14.71
C CYS A 3 7.34 -11.07 13.40
N ASN A 4 7.02 -11.79 12.32
CA ASN A 4 6.31 -11.23 11.17
C ASN A 4 4.79 -11.17 11.44
N ALA A 5 4.38 -11.22 12.72
CA ALA A 5 3.00 -11.12 13.10
C ALA A 5 2.63 -9.64 13.17
N PHE A 6 1.56 -9.30 12.48
CA PHE A 6 0.59 -8.25 12.81
C PHE A 6 0.45 -7.03 11.89
N LEU A 7 1.29 -6.76 10.88
CA LEU A 7 0.83 -5.84 9.83
C LEU A 7 -0.12 -6.60 8.92
N GLN A 8 -1.43 -6.39 9.08
CA GLN A 8 -2.44 -7.11 8.30
C GLN A 8 -2.55 -6.53 6.90
N SER A 9 -2.83 -5.23 6.82
CA SER A 9 -3.04 -4.57 5.55
C SER A 9 -2.56 -3.13 5.59
N LEU A 10 -2.28 -2.63 4.40
CA LEU A 10 -1.96 -1.24 4.15
C LEU A 10 -2.93 -0.72 3.10
N SER A 11 -3.51 0.46 3.34
CA SER A 11 -4.30 1.18 2.35
C SER A 11 -3.63 2.50 1.97
N ALA A 12 -3.47 2.72 0.67
CA ALA A 12 -2.91 3.97 0.12
C ALA A 12 -3.48 4.25 -1.28
N PHE A 13 -3.32 5.49 -1.72
CA PHE A 13 -3.63 5.88 -3.10
C PHE A 13 -2.46 5.55 -4.03
N CYS A 14 -2.75 5.04 -5.22
CA CYS A 14 -1.78 4.89 -6.29
C CYS A 14 -2.38 5.30 -7.63
N ASN A 15 -1.53 5.60 -8.61
CA ASN A 15 -1.94 5.85 -9.98
C ASN A 15 -1.71 4.60 -10.81
N ARG A 16 -2.72 4.15 -11.56
CA ARG A 16 -2.63 2.98 -12.42
C ARG A 16 -2.98 3.34 -13.86
N LYS A 17 -2.22 2.77 -14.78
CA LYS A 17 -2.54 2.79 -16.20
C LYS A 17 -3.61 1.73 -16.45
N VAL A 18 -4.78 2.16 -16.89
CA VAL A 18 -5.90 1.31 -17.28
C VAL A 18 -5.98 1.36 -18.80
N LEU A 19 -5.99 0.19 -19.44
CA LEU A 19 -6.15 0.09 -20.89
C LEU A 19 -7.65 0.03 -21.20
N ARG A 20 -8.12 0.88 -22.11
CA ARG A 20 -9.47 0.82 -22.66
C ARG A 20 -9.40 0.40 -24.12
N GLU A 21 -10.23 -0.56 -24.50
CA GLU A 21 -10.44 -0.90 -25.91
C GLU A 21 -11.44 0.09 -26.51
N VAL A 22 -11.08 0.69 -27.66
CA VAL A 22 -11.93 1.63 -28.37
C VAL A 22 -12.56 0.91 -29.57
N ALA A 23 -13.82 1.19 -29.88
CA ALA A 23 -14.59 0.49 -30.93
C ALA A 23 -13.93 0.50 -32.33
N SER A 24 -13.00 1.43 -32.59
CA SER A 24 -12.20 1.51 -33.81
C SER A 24 -11.00 0.55 -33.86
N GLY A 25 -10.83 -0.33 -32.86
CA GLY A 25 -9.69 -1.26 -32.76
C GLY A 25 -8.42 -0.64 -32.14
N GLY A 26 -8.48 0.62 -31.71
CA GLY A 26 -7.41 1.28 -30.97
C GLY A 26 -7.35 0.86 -29.49
N ARG A 27 -6.18 1.02 -28.86
CA ARG A 27 -6.01 0.90 -27.40
C ARG A 27 -5.71 2.29 -26.84
N ASP A 28 -6.60 2.80 -26.02
CA ASP A 28 -6.37 4.02 -25.25
C ASP A 28 -5.89 3.66 -23.83
N ALA A 29 -5.16 4.54 -23.20
CA ALA A 29 -4.64 4.32 -21.85
C ALA A 29 -4.88 5.53 -20.96
N GLU A 30 -5.71 5.32 -19.94
CA GLU A 30 -6.02 6.33 -18.95
C GLU A 30 -5.23 6.07 -17.67
N ARG A 31 -4.77 7.15 -17.01
CA ARG A 31 -4.20 7.05 -15.67
C ARG A 31 -5.30 7.34 -14.65
N VAL A 32 -5.69 6.32 -13.89
CA VAL A 32 -6.71 6.42 -12.85
C VAL A 32 -6.06 6.42 -11.48
N LYS A 33 -6.40 7.42 -10.65
CA LYS A 33 -6.04 7.42 -9.23
C LYS A 33 -7.00 6.53 -8.48
N LEU A 34 -6.48 5.55 -7.76
CA LEU A 34 -7.29 4.56 -7.05
C LEU A 34 -6.73 4.28 -5.67
N LYS A 35 -7.62 3.96 -4.73
CA LYS A 35 -7.26 3.54 -3.38
C LYS A 35 -7.29 2.02 -3.32
N LEU A 36 -6.16 1.42 -2.98
CA LEU A 36 -6.08 -0.03 -2.76
C LEU A 36 -5.90 -0.30 -1.28
N GLU A 37 -6.35 -1.46 -0.86
CA GLU A 37 -5.97 -2.05 0.42
C GLU A 37 -5.35 -3.42 0.13
N ILE A 38 -4.09 -3.59 0.49
CA ILE A 38 -3.35 -4.83 0.24
C ILE A 38 -3.06 -5.55 1.55
N LYS A 39 -3.21 -6.87 1.55
CA LYS A 39 -2.61 -7.72 2.59
C LYS A 39 -1.11 -7.73 2.39
N VAL A 40 -0.36 -7.27 3.38
CA VAL A 40 1.09 -7.12 3.26
C VAL A 40 1.76 -8.50 3.25
N GLU A 41 2.62 -8.74 2.26
CA GLU A 41 3.44 -9.95 2.18
C GLU A 41 4.94 -9.64 2.25
N VAL A 42 5.37 -8.54 1.60
CA VAL A 42 6.78 -8.11 1.58
C VAL A 42 6.85 -6.60 1.74
N ALA A 43 7.82 -6.13 2.52
CA ALA A 43 8.17 -4.72 2.66
C ALA A 43 9.65 -4.55 2.36
N ASP A 44 9.99 -3.62 1.46
CA ASP A 44 11.37 -3.34 1.06
C ASP A 44 11.64 -1.83 1.10
N TYR A 45 12.74 -1.41 1.71
CA TYR A 45 13.08 -0.01 1.90
C TYR A 45 14.29 0.39 1.06
N ASP A 46 14.06 1.28 0.10
CA ASP A 46 15.09 1.88 -0.74
C ASP A 46 15.69 3.09 -0.02
N LYS A 47 16.89 2.91 0.54
CA LYS A 47 17.60 3.96 1.29
C LYS A 47 17.96 5.17 0.42
N VAL A 48 18.25 4.96 -0.86
CA VAL A 48 18.69 6.04 -1.76
C VAL A 48 17.47 6.86 -2.18
N GLY A 49 16.39 6.19 -2.57
CA GLY A 49 15.14 6.85 -2.94
C GLY A 49 14.34 7.39 -1.76
N SER A 50 14.61 6.92 -0.53
CA SER A 50 13.76 7.16 0.65
C SER A 50 12.30 6.72 0.42
N VAL A 51 12.12 5.56 -0.23
CA VAL A 51 10.82 5.00 -0.60
C VAL A 51 10.65 3.62 0.02
N LEU A 52 9.51 3.40 0.67
CA LEU A 52 9.11 2.09 1.17
C LEU A 52 8.16 1.42 0.18
N ARG A 53 8.56 0.27 -0.36
CA ARG A 53 7.78 -0.53 -1.31
C ARG A 53 7.12 -1.69 -0.59
N ILE A 54 5.79 -1.67 -0.53
CA ILE A 54 4.99 -2.70 0.12
C ILE A 54 4.28 -3.52 -0.96
N ARG A 55 4.58 -4.82 -1.01
CA ARG A 55 3.97 -5.77 -1.93
C ARG A 55 2.96 -6.66 -1.19
N GLY A 56 1.84 -6.91 -1.84
CA GLY A 56 0.75 -7.68 -1.27
C GLY A 56 -0.37 -7.97 -2.26
N LYS A 57 -1.39 -8.67 -1.79
CA LYS A 57 -2.61 -8.95 -2.58
C LYS A 57 -3.71 -7.98 -2.21
N ASN A 58 -4.41 -7.44 -3.20
CA ASN A 58 -5.59 -6.62 -2.96
C ASN A 58 -6.67 -7.41 -2.22
N ILE A 59 -7.29 -6.82 -1.20
CA ILE A 59 -8.30 -7.48 -0.36
C ILE A 59 -9.68 -6.85 -0.44
N LEU A 60 -9.84 -5.73 -1.16
CA LEU A 60 -11.12 -5.07 -1.38
C LEU A 60 -11.50 -5.10 -2.86
N GLU A 61 -12.79 -5.15 -3.16
CA GLU A 61 -13.26 -5.03 -4.54
C GLU A 61 -12.96 -3.62 -5.08
N ASN A 62 -12.57 -3.55 -6.36
CA ASN A 62 -12.30 -2.31 -7.06
C ASN A 62 -12.64 -2.46 -8.55
N GLU A 63 -13.13 -1.40 -9.18
CA GLU A 63 -13.51 -1.39 -10.61
C GLU A 63 -12.34 -1.79 -11.54
N TYR A 64 -11.10 -1.49 -11.14
CA TYR A 64 -9.91 -1.69 -11.98
C TYR A 64 -9.00 -2.81 -11.50
N VAL A 65 -9.20 -3.30 -10.27
CA VAL A 65 -8.29 -4.24 -9.62
C VAL A 65 -9.07 -5.34 -8.92
N LYS A 66 -8.84 -6.58 -9.35
CA LYS A 66 -9.52 -7.75 -8.77
C LYS A 66 -8.99 -8.05 -7.37
N ILE A 67 -9.85 -8.62 -6.52
CA ILE A 67 -9.44 -9.20 -5.24
C ILE A 67 -8.42 -10.32 -5.49
N GLY A 68 -7.40 -10.41 -4.64
CA GLY A 68 -6.33 -11.41 -4.73
C GLY A 68 -5.22 -11.07 -5.73
N GLN A 69 -5.39 -10.03 -6.56
CA GLN A 69 -4.36 -9.58 -7.49
C GLN A 69 -3.18 -8.94 -6.74
N PHE A 70 -1.96 -9.20 -7.23
CA PHE A 70 -0.74 -8.64 -6.63
C PHE A 70 -0.51 -7.20 -7.02
N HIS A 71 -0.17 -6.38 -6.01
CA HIS A 71 0.21 -4.98 -6.18
C HIS A 71 1.40 -4.62 -5.31
N THR A 72 2.17 -3.66 -5.78
CA THR A 72 3.17 -2.92 -5.00
C THR A 72 2.63 -1.51 -4.79
N LEU A 73 2.60 -1.06 -3.54
CA LEU A 73 2.32 0.32 -3.14
C LEU A 73 3.61 0.97 -2.68
N GLU A 74 3.86 2.19 -3.13
CA GLU A 74 5.02 2.99 -2.72
C GLU A 74 4.55 4.01 -1.68
N ILE A 75 5.17 3.98 -0.51
CA ILE A 75 4.97 4.97 0.54
C ILE A 75 6.09 5.99 0.45
N GLU A 76 5.68 7.23 0.21
CA GLU A 76 6.53 8.40 0.11
C GLU A 76 6.22 9.37 1.27
N GLN A 77 7.15 10.27 1.56
CA GLN A 77 6.92 11.34 2.51
C GLN A 77 5.72 12.21 2.07
N HIS A 78 4.98 12.73 3.06
CA HIS A 78 3.81 13.59 2.85
C HIS A 78 2.64 12.98 2.06
N ARG A 79 2.64 11.67 1.80
CA ARG A 79 1.48 10.96 1.25
C ARG A 79 0.74 10.19 2.35
N PRO A 80 -0.57 10.41 2.51
CA PRO A 80 -1.32 9.70 3.53
C PRO A 80 -1.49 8.22 3.17
N PHE A 81 -1.34 7.37 4.17
CA PHE A 81 -1.63 5.94 4.11
C PHE A 81 -2.26 5.49 5.43
N VAL A 82 -2.87 4.31 5.41
CA VAL A 82 -3.51 3.70 6.58
C VAL A 82 -2.88 2.33 6.82
N LEU A 83 -2.34 2.10 8.01
CA LEU A 83 -1.93 0.79 8.47
C LEU A 83 -3.05 0.14 9.27
N ARG A 84 -3.26 -1.16 9.07
CA ARG A 84 -4.15 -1.98 9.90
C ARG A 84 -3.39 -3.16 10.47
N LYS A 85 -3.62 -3.39 11.76
CA LYS A 85 -3.03 -4.45 12.56
C LYS A 85 -4.14 -5.00 13.46
N VAL A 86 -4.15 -6.31 13.70
CA VAL A 86 -5.21 -6.97 14.51
C VAL A 86 -5.29 -6.35 15.90
N VAL A 87 -4.12 -6.15 16.51
CA VAL A 87 -3.97 -5.62 17.86
C VAL A 87 -2.85 -4.61 17.86
N TRP A 88 -3.11 -3.35 18.18
CA TRP A 88 -2.07 -2.37 18.45
C TRP A 88 -1.59 -2.53 19.89
N ASP A 89 -0.58 -3.39 20.07
CA ASP A 89 0.09 -3.58 21.36
C ASP A 89 0.91 -2.34 21.77
N SER A 90 1.31 -2.28 23.04
CA SER A 90 2.09 -1.15 23.58
C SER A 90 3.39 -0.93 22.79
N PHE A 91 4.08 -1.99 22.40
CA PHE A 91 5.32 -1.89 21.61
C PHE A 91 5.08 -1.22 20.24
N ALA A 92 3.98 -1.56 19.56
CA ALA A 92 3.62 -0.93 18.29
C ALA A 92 3.28 0.56 18.48
N LEU A 93 2.57 0.91 19.55
CA LEU A 93 2.25 2.30 19.87
C LEU A 93 3.52 3.10 20.25
N ASP A 94 4.41 2.53 21.06
CA ASP A 94 5.69 3.14 21.44
C ASP A 94 6.56 3.41 20.21
N THR A 95 6.62 2.45 19.28
CA THR A 95 7.35 2.61 18.00
C THR A 95 6.78 3.78 17.18
N LEU A 96 5.45 3.89 17.10
CA LEU A 96 4.80 5.00 16.39
C LEU A 96 5.05 6.35 17.06
N ASN A 97 5.01 6.41 18.40
CA ASN A 97 5.26 7.64 19.16
C ASN A 97 6.71 8.14 19.00
N GLN A 98 7.68 7.23 19.00
CA GLN A 98 9.08 7.57 18.73
C GLN A 98 9.24 8.11 17.30
N ALA A 99 8.59 7.49 16.32
CA ALA A 99 8.67 7.90 14.92
C ALA A 99 7.94 9.23 14.61
N SER A 100 6.88 9.55 15.36
CA SER A 100 6.12 10.80 15.17
C SER A 100 6.78 12.03 15.78
N GLY A 101 7.90 11.87 16.49
CA GLY A 101 8.54 12.96 17.23
C GLY A 101 7.75 13.38 18.48
N MET A 102 6.72 12.63 18.87
CA MET A 102 6.04 12.75 20.16
C MET A 102 6.88 12.09 21.26
N SER A 103 8.14 12.50 21.37
CA SER A 103 8.95 12.23 22.55
C SER A 103 8.53 13.23 23.62
N SER A 104 7.84 12.74 24.66
CA SER A 104 7.70 13.44 25.93
C SER A 104 9.06 13.75 26.55
#